data_AF-A0A497PBF8-F1
#
_entry.id   AF-A0A497PBF8-F1
#
_cell.length_a   1.000
_cell.length_b   1.000
_cell.length_c   1.000
_cell.angle_alpha   90.00
_cell.angle_beta   90.00
_cell.angle_gamma   90.00
#
_symmetry.space_group_name_H-M   'P 1'
#
loop_
_entity.id
_entity.type
_entity.pdbx_description
1 polymer ?
#
loop_
_entity_poly.entity_id
_entity_poly.type
_entity_poly.pdbx_seq_one_letter_code
_entity_poly.pdbx_strand_id
1 'polypeptide(L)'
;MSPLLNLCNMTLGLYRNEADYRQQLFMQSQGTPVFTGFDKDETKEIRLGCEGGIASENSEAQAGFLELLGNGLPEARNANADLHKHAVQEGLSLVVTTSEPESNAALMTRMDSKTASIAEIVDAYENGLLDLLRTIAIWIGEDPEKIIAKCNKDFMRSEDIGQEIVNIVASWKQGFPVSIEDLHELAVKNDLTERTLDEIIASNAKYGIKPIGEFGMLNMVNKQTPNNKEEKGDKDE
;
A
#
# COMPACT_ATOMS: atom_id res chain seq x y z
N MET A 1 -6.70 -11.05 15.45
CA MET A 1 -6.61 -11.77 14.16
C MET A 1 -5.86 -10.86 13.21
N SER A 2 -4.74 -11.28 12.62
CA SER A 2 -3.94 -10.40 11.77
C SER A 2 -4.79 -9.93 10.57
N PRO A 3 -4.84 -8.62 10.26
CA PRO A 3 -5.66 -8.10 9.17
C PRO A 3 -5.20 -8.60 7.78
N LEU A 4 -3.96 -9.08 7.68
CA LEU A 4 -3.38 -9.62 6.46
C LEU A 4 -3.83 -11.06 6.18
N LEU A 5 -4.24 -11.80 7.21
CA LEU A 5 -4.64 -13.21 7.10
C LEU A 5 -5.88 -13.39 6.22
N ASN A 6 -6.84 -12.45 6.29
CA ASN A 6 -8.04 -12.49 5.46
C ASN A 6 -7.69 -12.33 3.98
N LEU A 7 -6.81 -11.38 3.64
CA LEU A 7 -6.34 -11.18 2.27
C LEU A 7 -5.56 -12.41 1.76
N CYS A 8 -4.70 -13.01 2.59
CA CYS A 8 -4.00 -14.26 2.25
C CYS A 8 -4.98 -15.41 1.96
N ASN A 9 -6.04 -15.57 2.77
CA ASN A 9 -7.03 -16.61 2.55
C ASN A 9 -7.83 -16.38 1.25
N MET A 10 -8.18 -15.13 0.95
CA MET A 10 -8.87 -14.77 -0.30
C MET A 10 -8.00 -15.05 -1.54
N THR A 11 -6.73 -14.64 -1.51
CA THR A 11 -5.79 -14.89 -2.61
C THR A 11 -5.50 -16.38 -2.81
N LEU A 12 -5.39 -17.15 -1.73
CA LEU A 12 -5.29 -18.62 -1.81
C LEU A 12 -6.56 -19.25 -2.41
N GLY A 13 -7.74 -18.75 -2.02
CA GLY A 13 -9.01 -19.16 -2.61
C GLY A 13 -9.07 -18.87 -4.11
N LEU A 14 -8.61 -17.69 -4.53
CA LEU A 14 -8.55 -17.30 -5.94
C LEU A 14 -7.65 -18.25 -6.75
N TYR A 15 -6.46 -18.58 -6.24
CA TYR A 15 -5.56 -19.54 -6.89
C TYR A 15 -6.22 -20.91 -7.10
N ARG A 16 -6.91 -21.42 -6.06
CA ARG A 16 -7.62 -22.71 -6.15
C ARG A 16 -8.74 -22.67 -7.18
N ASN A 17 -9.58 -21.63 -7.16
CA ASN A 17 -10.67 -21.52 -8.11
C ASN A 17 -10.18 -21.32 -9.55
N GLU A 18 -9.04 -20.64 -9.75
CA GLU A 18 -8.45 -20.51 -11.09
C GLU A 18 -7.90 -21.84 -11.59
N ALA A 19 -7.27 -22.64 -10.71
CA ALA A 19 -6.81 -23.98 -11.04
C ALA A 19 -7.99 -24.88 -11.46
N ASP A 20 -9.07 -24.87 -10.70
CA ASP A 20 -10.30 -25.62 -11.02
C ASP A 20 -10.93 -25.14 -12.33
N TYR A 21 -10.99 -23.83 -12.57
CA TYR A 21 -11.51 -23.26 -13.81
C TYR A 21 -10.71 -23.72 -15.04
N ARG A 22 -9.38 -23.72 -14.96
CA ARG A 22 -8.51 -24.23 -16.03
C ARG A 22 -8.69 -25.73 -16.24
N GLN A 23 -8.86 -26.49 -15.17
CA GLN A 23 -9.14 -27.92 -15.25
C GLN A 23 -10.48 -28.19 -15.94
N GLN A 24 -11.52 -27.42 -15.62
CA GLN A 24 -12.84 -27.54 -16.27
C GLN A 24 -12.76 -27.22 -17.77
N LEU A 25 -12.02 -26.17 -18.16
CA LEU A 25 -11.77 -25.87 -19.57
C LEU A 25 -11.05 -27.01 -20.29
N PHE A 26 -10.04 -27.60 -19.64
CA PHE A 26 -9.33 -28.74 -20.19
C PHE A 26 -10.27 -29.95 -20.38
N MET A 27 -11.05 -30.31 -19.37
CA MET A 27 -11.98 -31.45 -19.45
C MET A 27 -13.09 -31.22 -20.48
N GLN A 28 -13.56 -29.98 -20.66
CA GLN A 28 -14.54 -29.67 -21.71
C GLN A 28 -13.99 -29.92 -23.12
N SER A 29 -12.68 -29.73 -23.32
CA SER A 29 -12.03 -30.02 -24.61
C SER A 29 -11.88 -31.51 -24.92
N GLN A 30 -12.09 -32.40 -23.93
CA GLN A 30 -11.90 -33.84 -24.05
C GLN A 30 -13.25 -34.54 -24.21
N GLY A 31 -13.84 -34.44 -25.40
CA GLY A 31 -15.03 -35.22 -25.74
C GLY A 31 -14.73 -36.71 -25.73
N THR A 32 -15.51 -37.50 -24.98
CA THR A 32 -15.33 -38.96 -24.96
C THR A 32 -16.16 -39.60 -26.07
N PRO A 33 -15.57 -40.33 -27.02
CA PRO A 33 -16.35 -40.99 -28.06
C PRO A 33 -17.20 -42.10 -27.47
N VAL A 34 -18.48 -42.14 -27.85
CA VAL A 34 -19.44 -43.16 -27.45
C VAL A 34 -20.02 -43.79 -28.71
N PHE A 35 -20.02 -45.12 -28.71
CA PHE A 35 -20.49 -45.96 -29.80
C PHE A 35 -21.64 -46.83 -29.28
N THR A 36 -22.81 -46.73 -29.89
CA THR A 36 -23.99 -47.53 -29.57
C THR A 36 -24.36 -48.40 -30.78
N GLY A 37 -24.70 -49.67 -30.56
CA GLY A 37 -25.11 -50.59 -31.63
C GLY A 37 -23.99 -51.23 -32.46
N PHE A 38 -22.72 -50.98 -32.12
CA PHE A 38 -21.55 -51.63 -32.75
C PHE A 38 -21.33 -53.05 -32.21
N ASP A 39 -20.87 -53.95 -33.08
CA ASP A 39 -20.52 -55.31 -32.65
C ASP A 39 -19.15 -55.36 -31.95
N LYS A 40 -18.91 -56.41 -31.15
CA LYS A 40 -17.69 -56.55 -30.32
C LYS A 40 -16.39 -56.67 -31.10
N ASP A 41 -16.47 -57.10 -32.35
CA ASP A 41 -15.31 -57.22 -33.24
C ASP A 41 -15.07 -55.93 -34.04
N GLU A 42 -16.13 -55.20 -34.42
CA GLU A 42 -16.01 -53.85 -35.02
C GLU A 42 -15.38 -52.85 -34.04
N THR A 43 -15.67 -52.98 -32.73
CA THR A 43 -15.13 -52.09 -31.69
C THR A 43 -13.61 -52.20 -31.48
N LYS A 44 -12.95 -53.27 -31.96
CA LYS A 44 -11.50 -53.46 -31.85
C LYS A 44 -10.70 -52.71 -32.93
N GLU A 45 -11.34 -52.36 -34.05
CA GLU A 45 -10.70 -51.68 -35.19
C GLU A 45 -11.05 -50.20 -35.29
N ILE A 46 -11.83 -49.65 -34.35
CA ILE A 46 -12.19 -48.24 -34.34
C ILE A 46 -10.93 -47.38 -34.18
N ARG A 47 -10.64 -46.58 -35.21
CA ARG A 47 -9.58 -45.57 -35.19
C ARG A 47 -10.20 -44.17 -35.19
N LEU A 48 -9.92 -43.40 -34.15
CA LEU A 48 -10.19 -41.96 -34.13
C LEU A 48 -8.98 -41.18 -34.66
N GLY A 49 -9.21 -40.22 -35.55
CA GLY A 49 -8.18 -39.31 -36.08
C GLY A 49 -8.38 -39.00 -37.56
N CYS A 50 -7.44 -38.26 -38.16
CA CYS A 50 -7.53 -37.85 -39.58
C CYS A 50 -7.42 -39.02 -40.58
N GLU A 51 -6.97 -40.19 -40.14
CA GLU A 51 -6.67 -41.35 -40.99
C GLU A 51 -7.64 -42.53 -40.75
N GLY A 52 -8.63 -42.36 -39.87
CA GLY A 52 -9.57 -43.41 -39.47
C GLY A 52 -11.03 -42.97 -39.64
N GLY A 53 -11.82 -43.83 -40.29
CA GLY A 53 -13.28 -43.69 -40.38
C GLY A 53 -13.98 -44.69 -39.47
N ILE A 54 -15.19 -44.36 -39.03
CA ILE A 54 -16.05 -45.27 -38.27
C ILE A 54 -17.17 -45.72 -39.20
N ALA A 55 -17.26 -47.01 -39.47
CA ALA A 55 -18.34 -47.63 -40.21
C ALA A 55 -18.80 -48.88 -39.45
N SER A 56 -20.10 -49.12 -39.40
CA SER A 56 -20.69 -50.35 -38.89
C SER A 56 -21.61 -50.93 -39.95
N GLU A 57 -21.71 -52.25 -40.02
CA GLU A 57 -22.66 -52.94 -40.89
C GLU A 57 -24.10 -52.88 -40.36
N ASN A 58 -24.28 -52.49 -39.08
CA ASN A 58 -25.58 -52.37 -38.44
C ASN A 58 -26.24 -51.02 -38.74
N SER A 59 -27.46 -51.05 -39.28
CA SER A 59 -28.25 -49.85 -39.58
C SER A 59 -28.68 -49.04 -38.35
N GLU A 60 -28.66 -49.63 -37.15
CA GLU A 60 -28.97 -48.95 -35.89
C GLU A 60 -27.74 -48.42 -35.14
N ALA A 61 -26.53 -48.56 -35.71
CA ALA A 61 -25.32 -48.08 -35.08
C ALA A 61 -25.25 -46.53 -35.07
N GLN A 62 -24.96 -45.96 -33.90
CA GLN A 62 -24.73 -44.53 -33.72
C GLN A 62 -23.38 -44.27 -33.07
N ALA A 63 -22.68 -43.26 -33.57
CA ALA A 63 -21.43 -42.76 -33.03
C ALA A 63 -21.59 -41.28 -32.69
N GLY A 64 -21.12 -40.87 -31.52
CA GLY A 64 -21.14 -39.48 -31.08
C GLY A 64 -20.06 -39.19 -30.06
N PHE A 65 -19.91 -37.93 -29.70
CA PHE A 65 -19.04 -37.51 -28.59
C PHE A 65 -19.91 -37.13 -27.38
N LEU A 66 -19.56 -37.69 -26.23
CA LEU A 66 -20.04 -37.24 -24.94
C LEU A 66 -19.21 -36.01 -24.54
N GLU A 67 -19.81 -34.83 -24.66
CA GLU A 67 -19.22 -33.56 -24.27
C GLU A 67 -19.80 -33.11 -22.93
N LEU A 68 -18.97 -32.49 -22.09
CA LEU A 68 -19.46 -31.76 -20.93
C LEU A 68 -20.05 -30.41 -21.38
N LEU A 69 -21.30 -30.15 -21.01
CA LEU A 69 -21.93 -28.85 -21.25
C LEU A 69 -21.24 -27.78 -20.38
N GLY A 70 -20.61 -26.80 -21.02
CA GLY A 70 -19.86 -25.71 -20.35
C GLY A 70 -20.72 -24.62 -19.71
N ASN A 71 -21.99 -24.90 -19.41
CA ASN A 71 -22.96 -23.90 -18.96
C ASN A 71 -22.57 -23.24 -17.62
N GLY A 72 -21.74 -23.90 -16.80
CA GLY A 72 -21.23 -23.37 -15.53
C GLY A 72 -19.94 -22.55 -15.65
N LEU A 73 -19.25 -22.54 -16.80
CA LEU A 73 -17.99 -21.82 -16.98
C LEU A 73 -18.13 -20.29 -16.86
N PRO A 74 -19.21 -19.66 -17.39
CA PRO A 74 -19.44 -18.24 -17.17
C PRO A 74 -19.61 -17.89 -15.69
N GLU A 75 -20.34 -18.72 -14.94
CA GLU A 75 -20.57 -18.52 -13.51
C GLU A 75 -19.28 -18.66 -12.70
N ALA A 76 -18.45 -19.66 -13.00
CA ALA A 76 -17.13 -19.82 -12.40
C ALA A 76 -16.21 -18.62 -12.68
N ARG A 77 -16.25 -18.08 -13.91
CA ARG A 77 -15.51 -16.86 -14.28
C ARG A 77 -15.99 -15.64 -13.48
N ASN A 78 -17.31 -15.47 -13.34
CA ASN A 78 -17.90 -14.37 -12.59
C ASN A 78 -17.51 -14.46 -11.11
N ALA A 79 -17.62 -15.65 -10.50
CA ALA A 79 -17.20 -15.89 -9.13
C ALA A 79 -15.71 -15.55 -8.90
N ASN A 80 -14.83 -15.90 -9.84
CA ASN A 80 -13.41 -15.53 -9.79
C ASN A 80 -13.19 -14.02 -9.91
N ALA A 81 -13.91 -13.36 -10.82
CA ALA A 81 -13.83 -11.92 -10.98
C ALA A 81 -14.31 -11.17 -9.73
N ASP A 82 -15.36 -11.65 -9.08
CA ASP A 82 -15.90 -11.03 -7.86
C ASP A 82 -14.99 -11.29 -6.66
N LEU A 83 -14.43 -12.48 -6.51
CA LEU A 83 -13.41 -12.75 -5.48
C LEU A 83 -12.16 -11.89 -5.68
N HIS A 84 -11.72 -11.71 -6.93
CA HIS A 84 -10.61 -10.81 -7.25
C HIS A 84 -10.92 -9.36 -6.88
N LYS A 85 -12.12 -8.86 -7.19
CA LYS A 85 -12.56 -7.51 -6.77
C LYS A 85 -12.56 -7.37 -5.24
N HIS A 86 -13.08 -8.35 -4.51
CA HIS A 86 -13.07 -8.33 -3.05
C HIS A 86 -11.65 -8.35 -2.48
N ALA A 87 -10.75 -9.16 -3.03
CA ALA A 87 -9.34 -9.19 -2.61
C ALA A 87 -8.65 -7.84 -2.87
N VAL A 88 -8.93 -7.21 -4.01
CA VAL A 88 -8.42 -5.86 -4.32
C VAL A 88 -8.99 -4.82 -3.35
N GLN A 89 -10.29 -4.86 -3.03
CA GLN A 89 -10.91 -3.96 -2.06
C GLN A 89 -10.35 -4.13 -0.65
N GLU A 90 -10.14 -5.37 -0.20
CA GLU A 90 -9.49 -5.63 1.09
C GLU A 90 -8.04 -5.14 1.10
N GLY A 91 -7.31 -5.33 0.00
CA GLY A 91 -5.96 -4.79 -0.18
C GLY A 91 -5.93 -3.26 -0.17
N LEU A 92 -6.84 -2.60 -0.88
CA LEU A 92 -6.99 -1.14 -0.83
C LEU A 92 -7.41 -0.66 0.55
N SER A 93 -8.25 -1.40 1.29
CA SER A 93 -8.63 -1.03 2.66
C SER A 93 -7.46 -1.04 3.64
N LEU A 94 -6.32 -1.64 3.27
CA LEU A 94 -5.08 -1.58 4.02
C LEU A 94 -4.24 -0.33 3.69
N VAL A 95 -4.51 0.34 2.56
CA VAL A 95 -3.64 1.39 1.98
C VAL A 95 -4.34 2.73 1.75
N VAL A 96 -5.63 2.73 1.41
CA VAL A 96 -6.35 3.90 0.88
C VAL A 96 -7.42 4.40 1.86
N THR A 97 -7.33 5.70 2.13
CA THR A 97 -8.31 6.54 2.81
C THR A 97 -9.42 6.91 1.83
N THR A 98 -10.55 6.20 1.81
CA THR A 98 -11.70 6.67 1.02
C THR A 98 -12.37 7.85 1.72
N SER A 99 -12.35 8.99 1.02
CA SER A 99 -12.93 10.28 1.40
C SER A 99 -14.47 10.28 1.24
N GLU A 100 -15.17 9.41 1.98
CA GLU A 100 -16.64 9.51 2.10
C GLU A 100 -17.05 10.13 3.44
N PRO A 101 -18.04 11.05 3.50
CA PRO A 101 -18.19 11.99 4.61
C PRO A 101 -18.92 11.45 5.84
N GLU A 102 -19.31 10.17 5.88
CA GLU A 102 -20.12 9.65 6.98
C GLU A 102 -19.34 8.63 7.84
N SER A 103 -18.72 9.17 8.89
CA SER A 103 -17.99 8.48 9.98
C SER A 103 -16.48 8.26 9.80
N ASN A 104 -15.76 9.36 9.53
CA ASN A 104 -14.29 9.42 9.56
C ASN A 104 -13.69 8.85 10.86
N ALA A 105 -14.27 9.08 12.04
CA ALA A 105 -13.68 8.61 13.30
C ALA A 105 -13.66 7.06 13.43
N ALA A 106 -14.71 6.38 12.99
CA ALA A 106 -14.78 4.92 13.05
C ALA A 106 -13.91 4.25 11.97
N LEU A 107 -13.81 4.88 10.80
CA LEU A 107 -12.91 4.45 9.73
C LEU A 107 -11.45 4.62 10.12
N MET A 108 -11.07 5.79 10.67
CA MET A 108 -9.72 6.04 11.17
C MET A 108 -9.35 5.08 12.30
N THR A 109 -10.23 4.85 13.27
CA THR A 109 -9.96 3.87 14.35
C THR A 109 -9.72 2.46 13.81
N ARG A 110 -10.47 2.05 12.78
CA ARG A 110 -10.27 0.75 12.12
C ARG A 110 -8.96 0.73 11.31
N MET A 111 -8.61 1.82 10.65
CA MET A 111 -7.33 1.96 9.94
C MET A 111 -6.15 1.97 10.90
N ASP A 112 -6.19 2.75 11.98
CA ASP A 112 -5.17 2.77 13.02
C ASP A 112 -4.92 1.37 13.56
N SER A 113 -5.98 0.59 13.79
CA SER A 113 -5.85 -0.81 14.21
C SER A 113 -5.18 -1.72 13.17
N LYS A 114 -5.34 -1.42 11.87
CA LYS A 114 -4.72 -2.17 10.76
C LYS A 114 -3.28 -1.70 10.51
N THR A 115 -3.02 -0.40 10.48
CA THR A 115 -1.71 0.22 10.33
C THR A 115 -0.79 -0.12 11.50
N ALA A 116 -1.33 -0.17 12.73
CA ALA A 116 -0.58 -0.65 13.89
C ALA A 116 0.00 -2.05 13.68
N SER A 117 -0.76 -2.95 13.05
CA SER A 117 -0.25 -4.30 12.73
C SER A 117 0.81 -4.31 11.62
N ILE A 118 0.78 -3.37 10.68
CA ILE A 118 1.79 -3.24 9.63
C ILE A 118 3.08 -2.64 10.22
N ALA A 119 2.96 -1.64 11.09
CA ALA A 119 4.08 -1.07 11.82
C ALA A 119 4.76 -2.12 12.71
N GLU A 120 4.01 -2.97 13.42
CA GLU A 120 4.56 -4.09 14.19
C GLU A 120 5.33 -5.09 13.33
N ILE A 121 4.87 -5.38 12.10
CA ILE A 121 5.61 -6.23 11.16
C ILE A 121 6.91 -5.57 10.72
N VAL A 122 6.87 -4.26 10.43
CA VAL A 122 8.07 -3.50 10.04
C VAL A 122 9.04 -3.37 11.21
N ASP A 123 8.57 -3.25 12.45
CA ASP A 123 9.40 -3.28 13.65
C ASP A 123 10.11 -4.64 13.79
N ALA A 124 9.37 -5.74 13.61
CA ALA A 124 9.96 -7.08 13.63
C ALA A 124 11.00 -7.26 12.52
N TYR A 125 10.74 -6.74 11.33
CA TYR A 125 11.68 -6.74 10.21
C TYR A 125 12.93 -5.89 10.49
N GLU A 126 12.76 -4.68 11.00
CA GLU A 126 13.84 -3.76 11.36
C GLU A 126 14.77 -4.42 12.38
N ASN A 127 14.21 -5.01 13.44
CA ASN A 127 14.98 -5.73 14.45
C ASN A 127 15.72 -6.95 13.87
N GLY A 128 15.04 -7.77 13.06
CA GLY A 128 15.67 -8.94 12.44
C GLY A 128 16.79 -8.58 11.46
N LEU A 129 16.60 -7.51 10.68
CA LEU A 129 17.63 -6.98 9.79
C LEU A 129 18.83 -6.45 10.59
N LEU A 130 18.57 -5.75 11.69
CA LEU A 130 19.60 -5.17 12.54
C LEU A 130 20.41 -6.28 13.24
N ASP A 131 19.78 -7.34 13.72
CA ASP A 131 20.46 -8.52 14.28
C ASP A 131 21.35 -9.24 13.26
N LEU A 132 20.88 -9.37 12.02
CA LEU A 132 21.65 -9.95 10.93
C LEU A 132 22.88 -9.08 10.60
N LEU A 133 22.69 -7.78 10.46
CA LEU A 133 23.78 -6.84 10.17
C LEU A 133 24.81 -6.77 11.30
N ARG A 134 24.36 -6.82 12.56
CA ARG A 134 25.25 -6.94 13.73
C ARG A 134 26.07 -8.21 13.70
N THR A 135 25.46 -9.34 13.34
CA THR A 135 26.17 -10.62 13.19
C THR A 135 27.24 -10.54 12.12
N ILE A 136 26.95 -9.90 10.98
CA ILE A 136 27.91 -9.67 9.90
C ILE A 136 29.04 -8.73 10.35
N ALA A 137 28.75 -7.68 11.13
CA ALA A 137 29.77 -6.78 11.66
C ALA A 137 30.78 -7.49 12.55
N ILE A 138 30.32 -8.39 13.43
CA ILE A 138 31.19 -9.24 14.25
C ILE A 138 32.14 -10.07 13.37
N TRP A 139 31.65 -10.59 12.23
CA TRP A 139 32.47 -11.39 11.31
C TRP A 139 33.52 -10.57 10.55
N ILE A 140 33.23 -9.30 10.28
CA ILE A 140 34.14 -8.39 9.58
C ILE A 140 35.10 -7.68 10.56
N GLY A 141 34.83 -7.76 11.87
CA GLY A 141 35.60 -7.10 12.92
C GLY A 141 35.23 -5.62 13.11
N GLU A 142 34.05 -5.22 12.63
CA GLU A 142 33.48 -3.89 12.85
C GLU A 142 32.64 -3.83 14.12
N ASP A 143 32.39 -2.61 14.61
CA ASP A 143 31.62 -2.37 15.84
C ASP A 143 30.10 -2.59 15.60
N PRO A 144 29.47 -3.60 16.23
CA PRO A 144 28.07 -3.91 16.03
C PRO A 144 27.11 -2.82 16.54
N GLU A 145 27.54 -1.97 17.47
CA GLU A 145 26.68 -0.94 18.06
C GLU A 145 26.49 0.28 17.15
N LYS A 146 27.35 0.47 16.14
CA LYS A 146 27.27 1.59 15.20
C LYS A 146 26.26 1.37 14.08
N ILE A 147 25.71 0.16 13.94
CA ILE A 147 24.76 -0.16 12.88
C ILE A 147 23.36 0.27 13.31
N ILE A 148 22.83 1.26 12.60
CA ILE A 148 21.45 1.73 12.71
C ILE A 148 20.75 1.37 11.39
N ALA A 149 19.72 0.54 11.46
CA ALA A 149 18.80 0.30 10.36
C ALA A 149 17.45 0.86 10.77
N LYS A 150 16.94 1.86 10.04
CA LYS A 150 15.62 2.47 10.29
C LYS A 150 14.77 2.30 9.05
N CYS A 151 13.65 1.59 9.17
CA CYS A 151 12.69 1.46 8.09
C CYS A 151 11.73 2.66 8.06
N ASN A 152 11.26 3.03 6.88
CA ASN A 152 10.17 3.99 6.76
C ASN A 152 8.88 3.33 7.26
N LYS A 153 8.19 3.99 8.20
CA LYS A 153 6.95 3.52 8.83
C LYS A 153 5.77 4.41 8.46
N ASP A 154 5.95 5.32 7.52
CA ASP A 154 4.85 6.10 6.99
C ASP A 154 4.10 5.27 5.95
N PHE A 155 2.98 4.70 6.38
CA PHE A 155 2.07 3.95 5.52
C PHE A 155 0.86 4.79 5.10
N MET A 156 0.74 6.02 5.58
CA MET A 156 -0.38 6.89 5.23
C MET A 156 -0.01 7.70 3.99
N ARG A 157 -0.84 7.61 2.96
CA ARG A 157 -0.79 8.59 1.87
C ARG A 157 -1.45 9.86 2.39
N SER A 158 -0.65 10.86 2.73
CA SER A 158 -1.15 12.19 3.10
C SER A 158 -1.71 12.89 1.85
N GLU A 159 -2.96 12.60 1.49
CA GLU A 159 -3.65 13.29 0.39
C GLU A 159 -4.03 14.74 0.77
N ASP A 160 -3.89 15.13 2.05
CA ASP A 160 -4.28 16.45 2.59
C ASP A 160 -3.12 17.43 2.85
N ILE A 161 -1.90 17.15 2.37
CA ILE A 161 -0.74 18.02 2.63
C ILE A 161 -1.00 19.47 2.19
N GLY A 162 -1.74 19.69 1.09
CA GLY A 162 -2.01 21.02 0.57
C GLY A 162 -2.80 21.92 1.52
N GLN A 163 -3.81 21.39 2.21
CA GLN A 163 -4.64 22.15 3.15
C GLN A 163 -3.95 22.28 4.51
N GLU A 164 -3.22 21.26 4.95
CA GLU A 164 -2.43 21.29 6.19
C GLU A 164 -1.30 22.31 6.13
N ILE A 165 -0.56 22.40 5.02
CA ILE A 165 0.47 23.46 4.85
C ILE A 165 -0.16 24.84 4.97
N VAL A 166 -1.29 25.08 4.30
CA VAL A 166 -1.96 26.38 4.34
C VAL A 166 -2.35 26.73 5.77
N ASN A 167 -2.85 25.75 6.53
CA ASN A 167 -3.21 25.93 7.93
C ASN A 167 -1.97 26.18 8.81
N ILE A 168 -0.89 25.41 8.64
CA ILE A 168 0.37 25.58 9.38
C ILE A 168 0.99 26.95 9.11
N VAL A 169 1.07 27.36 7.84
CA VAL A 169 1.60 28.67 7.43
C VAL A 169 0.69 29.80 7.93
N ALA A 170 -0.63 29.61 7.93
CA ALA A 170 -1.58 30.59 8.49
C ALA A 170 -1.44 30.71 10.01
N SER A 171 -1.32 29.59 10.74
CA SER A 171 -1.09 29.56 12.19
C SER A 171 0.24 30.19 12.57
N TRP A 172 1.29 29.95 11.80
CA TRP A 172 2.59 30.61 11.98
C TRP A 172 2.49 32.13 11.77
N LYS A 173 1.80 32.58 10.72
CA LYS A 173 1.48 34.01 10.51
C LYS A 173 0.66 34.62 11.66
N GLN A 174 -0.17 33.83 12.33
CA GLN A 174 -0.96 34.24 13.49
C GLN A 174 -0.16 34.23 14.81
N GLY A 175 1.13 33.87 14.78
CA GLY A 175 2.03 33.94 15.94
C GLY A 175 2.19 32.62 16.69
N PHE A 176 1.91 31.48 16.06
CA PHE A 176 2.25 30.18 16.63
C PHE A 176 3.79 30.07 16.81
N PRO A 177 4.31 29.79 18.02
CA PRO A 177 5.73 29.86 18.33
C PRO A 177 6.47 28.63 17.80
N VAL A 178 6.74 28.61 16.49
CA VAL A 178 7.48 27.56 15.80
C VAL A 178 8.66 28.19 15.07
N SER A 179 9.83 27.55 15.19
CA SER A 179 11.05 28.01 14.54
C SER A 179 11.03 27.69 13.04
N ILE A 180 11.95 28.29 12.27
CA ILE A 180 12.04 28.02 10.83
C ILE A 180 12.60 26.60 10.61
N GLU A 181 13.44 26.15 11.55
CA GLU A 181 13.99 24.82 11.65
C GLU A 181 12.88 23.76 11.83
N ASP A 182 11.96 24.00 12.76
CA ASP A 182 10.82 23.10 12.99
C ASP A 182 9.87 23.04 11.78
N LEU A 183 9.67 24.16 11.08
CA LEU A 183 8.88 24.20 9.84
C LEU A 183 9.58 23.44 8.70
N HIS A 184 10.90 23.49 8.64
CA HIS A 184 11.68 22.72 7.67
C HIS A 184 11.65 21.23 8.00
N GLU A 185 11.77 20.85 9.27
CA GLU A 185 11.64 19.46 9.70
C GLU A 185 10.25 18.90 9.36
N LEU A 186 9.19 19.69 9.59
CA LEU A 186 7.84 19.33 9.17
C LEU A 186 7.71 19.25 7.64
N ALA A 187 8.38 20.12 6.87
CA ALA A 187 8.35 20.07 5.42
C ALA A 187 9.08 18.84 4.86
N VAL A 188 10.22 18.47 5.45
CA VAL A 188 10.97 17.25 5.11
C VAL A 188 10.17 16.01 5.50
N LYS A 189 9.56 16.00 6.68
CA LYS A 189 8.73 14.87 7.17
C LYS A 189 7.50 14.61 6.29
N ASN A 190 6.97 15.64 5.64
CA ASN A 190 5.82 15.55 4.74
C ASN A 190 6.23 15.46 3.25
N ASP A 191 7.49 15.11 2.94
CA ASP A 191 8.02 14.97 1.57
C ASP A 191 7.85 16.21 0.67
N LEU A 192 7.76 17.41 1.25
CA LEU A 192 7.60 18.65 0.49
C LEU A 192 8.93 19.20 -0.05
N THR A 193 10.03 18.85 0.59
CA THR A 193 11.37 19.29 0.21
C THR A 193 12.44 18.27 0.60
N GLU A 194 13.28 17.89 -0.36
CA GLU A 194 14.51 17.09 -0.11
C GLU A 194 15.74 17.96 0.17
N ARG A 195 15.60 19.29 0.11
CA ARG A 195 16.71 20.24 0.23
C ARG A 195 17.09 20.47 1.69
N THR A 196 18.37 20.68 1.92
CA THR A 196 18.87 21.07 3.25
C THR A 196 18.41 22.47 3.61
N LEU A 197 18.33 22.76 4.92
CA LEU A 197 17.90 24.07 5.43
C LEU A 197 18.74 25.20 4.85
N ASP A 198 20.06 25.00 4.75
CA ASP A 198 21.02 25.97 4.23
C ASP A 198 20.78 26.29 2.73
N GLU A 199 20.42 25.29 1.93
CA GLU A 199 20.09 25.48 0.51
C GLU A 199 18.78 26.25 0.32
N ILE A 200 17.81 26.06 1.22
CA ILE A 200 16.54 26.79 1.21
C ILE A 200 16.76 28.24 1.60
N ILE A 201 17.56 28.52 2.62
CA ILE A 201 17.94 29.88 3.03
C ILE A 201 18.70 30.59 1.90
N ALA A 202 19.65 29.91 1.26
CA ALA A 202 20.40 30.45 0.12
C ALA A 202 19.49 30.71 -1.10
N SER A 203 18.54 29.82 -1.39
CA SER A 203 17.54 30.01 -2.43
C SER A 203 16.63 31.20 -2.11
N ASN A 204 16.14 31.33 -0.88
CA ASN A 204 15.29 32.45 -0.46
C ASN A 204 16.03 33.80 -0.58
N ALA A 205 17.32 33.84 -0.24
CA ALA A 205 18.17 35.01 -0.46
C ALA A 205 18.35 35.34 -1.95
N LYS A 206 18.51 34.32 -2.81
CA LYS A 206 18.65 34.49 -4.28
C LYS A 206 17.37 34.99 -4.95
N TYR A 207 16.20 34.57 -4.47
CA TYR A 207 14.89 34.96 -5.02
C TYR A 207 14.23 36.13 -4.27
N GLY A 208 14.89 36.72 -3.28
CA GLY A 208 14.39 37.88 -2.53
C GLY A 208 13.18 37.56 -1.63
N ILE A 209 13.00 36.29 -1.24
CA ILE A 209 11.90 35.83 -0.39
C ILE A 209 12.33 36.05 1.07
N LYS A 210 11.72 37.02 1.76
CA LYS A 210 11.98 37.25 3.18
C LYS A 210 11.25 36.20 4.05
N PRO A 211 11.90 35.60 5.06
CA PRO A 211 11.19 34.80 6.04
C PRO A 211 10.20 35.71 6.79
N ILE A 212 8.94 35.29 6.87
CA ILE A 212 7.83 36.10 7.43
C ILE A 212 8.02 36.37 8.95
N GLY A 213 9.05 35.80 9.59
CA GLY A 213 9.33 35.86 11.03
C GLY A 213 10.01 37.12 11.58
N GLU A 214 10.40 38.12 10.76
CA GLU A 214 10.99 39.37 11.29
C GLU A 214 10.01 40.24 12.12
N PHE A 215 8.73 39.87 12.23
CA PHE A 215 7.71 40.62 12.97
C PHE A 215 7.46 40.18 14.42
N GLY A 216 8.03 39.06 14.89
CA GLY A 216 7.63 38.47 16.19
C GLY A 216 8.66 38.47 17.32
N MET A 217 9.96 38.40 17.01
CA MET A 217 10.99 38.09 18.00
C MET A 217 11.56 39.32 18.74
N LEU A 218 11.29 40.55 18.27
CA LEU A 218 11.83 41.77 18.90
C LEU A 218 11.04 42.24 20.14
N ASN A 219 9.81 41.73 20.34
CA ASN A 219 8.91 42.24 21.39
C ASN A 219 8.83 41.38 22.66
N MET A 220 9.52 40.24 22.71
CA MET A 220 9.55 39.39 23.93
C MET A 220 10.79 39.62 24.81
N VAL A 221 11.86 40.22 24.28
CA VAL A 221 13.09 40.45 25.07
C VAL A 221 13.07 41.78 25.84
N ASN A 222 12.25 42.77 25.45
CA ASN A 222 12.35 44.13 25.98
C ASN A 222 11.30 44.52 27.04
N LYS A 223 10.78 43.57 27.82
CA LYS A 223 9.83 43.84 28.92
C LYS A 223 10.25 43.27 30.27
N GLN A 224 11.54 43.21 30.58
CA GLN A 224 11.99 43.00 31.97
C GLN A 224 13.28 43.77 32.28
N THR A 225 13.15 45.03 32.67
CA THR A 225 13.96 45.61 33.75
C THR A 225 13.16 46.70 34.46
N PRO A 226 13.06 46.66 35.81
CA PRO A 226 12.25 47.58 36.59
C PRO A 226 12.91 48.94 36.77
N ASN A 227 12.04 49.93 36.89
CA ASN A 227 12.25 51.34 37.23
C ASN A 227 13.16 51.52 38.47
N ASN A 228 14.24 52.31 38.38
CA ASN A 228 14.86 52.96 39.54
C ASN A 228 15.68 54.21 39.14
N LYS A 229 15.12 55.37 39.53
CA LYS A 229 15.73 56.62 40.02
C LYS A 229 17.14 57.02 39.53
N GLU A 230 17.23 58.22 38.97
CA GLU A 230 18.05 59.31 39.56
C GLU A 230 17.62 60.68 38.97
N GLU A 231 16.89 61.45 39.77
CA GLU A 231 16.86 62.91 39.67
C GLU A 231 18.23 63.43 40.14
N LYS A 232 18.95 64.15 39.28
CA LYS A 232 19.87 65.22 39.69
C LYS A 232 19.81 66.33 38.66
N GLY A 233 19.43 67.50 39.14
CA GLY A 233 19.39 68.72 38.36
C GLY A 233 20.74 69.42 38.24
N ASP A 234 20.63 70.47 37.44
CA ASP A 234 21.32 71.76 37.51
C ASP A 234 22.57 71.98 36.64
N LYS A 235 22.58 73.19 36.05
CA LYS A 235 23.65 73.94 35.34
C LYS A 235 23.84 73.65 33.85
N ASP A 236 23.87 74.61 32.91
CA ASP A 236 24.03 76.07 32.94
C ASP A 236 23.44 76.72 31.65
N GLU A 237 23.25 78.05 31.71
CA GLU A 237 22.90 79.08 30.70
C GLU A 237 21.43 79.48 30.49
#